data_AF-A0A117N809-F1
#
_entry.id   AF-A0A117N809-F1
#
_cell.length_a   1.000
_cell.length_b   1.000
_cell.length_c   1.000
_cell.angle_alpha   90.00
_cell.angle_beta   90.00
_cell.angle_gamma   90.00
#
_symmetry.space_group_name_H-M   'P 1'
#
loop_
_entity.id
_entity.type
_entity.pdbx_description
1 polymer ?
#
loop_
_entity_poly.entity_id
_entity_poly.type
_entity_poly.pdbx_seq_one_letter_code
_entity_poly.pdbx_strand_id
1 'polypeptide(L)' 'MSEKLRLTPEDEFPEDLSKVEDKDLQVLDSQVERQLNHEYLSEGGPHPETEFRHYDLDEEFTERDQGGD' A
#
# COMPACT_ATOMS: atom_id res chain seq x y z
N MET A 1 13.68 19.24 14.54
CA MET A 1 12.83 18.02 14.57
C MET A 1 13.20 17.22 13.34
N SER A 2 13.63 15.96 13.50
CA SER A 2 13.82 15.10 12.34
C SER A 2 12.42 14.80 11.79
N GLU A 3 12.10 15.33 10.62
CA GLU A 3 10.80 15.09 9.97
C GLU A 3 10.76 13.63 9.54
N LYS A 4 10.23 12.76 10.42
CA LYS A 4 9.98 11.36 10.08
C LYS A 4 9.10 11.32 8.83
N LEU A 5 9.54 10.56 7.82
CA LEU A 5 8.85 10.50 6.53
C LEU A 5 7.68 9.50 6.51
N ARG A 6 7.57 8.66 7.54
CA ARG A 6 6.56 7.62 7.77
C ARG A 6 6.26 7.53 9.26
N LEU A 7 5.04 7.09 9.58
CA LEU A 7 4.67 6.66 10.93
C LEU A 7 4.82 5.15 11.01
N THR A 8 5.66 4.64 11.91
CA THR A 8 5.67 3.20 12.20
C THR A 8 4.55 2.87 13.20
N PRO A 9 4.13 1.59 13.32
CA PRO A 9 3.09 1.21 14.28
C PRO A 9 3.41 1.56 15.73
N GLU A 10 4.69 1.74 16.07
CA GLU A 10 5.17 2.14 17.39
C GLU A 10 5.19 3.66 17.60
N ASP A 11 4.95 4.45 16.55
CA ASP A 11 4.90 5.91 16.65
C ASP A 11 3.59 6.37 17.29
N GLU A 12 3.67 7.36 18.17
CA GLU A 12 2.51 7.97 18.79
C GLU A 12 1.63 8.66 17.73
N PHE A 13 0.33 8.37 17.75
CA PHE A 13 -0.66 8.95 16.86
C PHE A 13 -1.64 9.82 17.66
N PRO A 14 -2.06 11.00 17.17
CA PRO A 14 -2.97 11.87 17.91
C PRO A 14 -4.32 11.21 18.19
N GLU A 15 -4.74 11.19 19.46
CA GLU A 15 -6.04 10.63 19.85
C GLU A 15 -7.24 11.49 19.38
N ASP A 16 -7.00 12.78 19.14
CA ASP A 16 -8.02 13.75 18.75
C ASP A 16 -7.50 14.68 17.64
N LEU A 17 -7.87 14.36 16.40
CA LEU A 17 -7.48 15.11 15.21
C LEU A 17 -8.10 16.52 15.15
N SER A 18 -9.17 16.79 15.91
CA SER A 18 -9.79 18.13 15.93
C SER A 18 -8.93 19.19 16.62
N LYS A 19 -7.91 18.75 17.36
CA LYS A 19 -6.93 19.60 18.05
C LYS A 19 -5.62 19.76 17.28
N VAL A 20 -5.50 19.13 16.12
CA VAL A 20 -4.31 19.18 15.28
C VAL A 20 -4.51 20.28 14.25
N GLU A 21 -3.50 21.14 14.09
CA GLU A 21 -3.54 22.20 13.08
C GLU A 21 -3.61 21.59 11.67
N ASP A 22 -4.31 22.24 10.74
CA ASP A 22 -4.52 21.74 9.37
C ASP A 22 -3.21 21.33 8.68
N LYS A 23 -2.16 22.11 8.90
CA LYS A 23 -0.83 21.83 8.35
C LYS A 23 -0.28 20.51 8.89
N ASP A 24 -0.45 20.24 10.18
CA ASP A 24 0.08 19.05 10.82
C ASP A 24 -0.77 17.81 10.45
N LEU A 25 -2.08 17.99 10.21
CA LEU A 25 -2.93 16.95 9.63
C LEU A 25 -2.46 16.52 8.24
N GLN A 26 -2.08 17.48 7.37
CA GLN A 26 -1.56 17.17 6.04
C GLN A 26 -0.21 16.43 6.10
N VAL A 27 0.63 16.77 7.08
CA VAL A 27 1.89 16.06 7.32
C VAL A 27 1.60 14.63 7.80
N LEU A 28 0.66 14.45 8.73
CA LEU A 28 0.26 13.16 9.26
C LEU A 28 -0.31 12.25 8.17
N ASP A 29 -1.20 12.77 7.33
CA ASP A 29 -1.79 12.07 6.18
C ASP A 29 -0.70 11.57 5.22
N SER A 30 0.23 12.45 4.85
CA SER A 30 1.36 12.09 3.98
C SER A 30 2.27 11.02 4.60
N GLN A 31 2.47 11.02 5.91
CA GLN A 31 3.25 10.00 6.61
C GLN A 31 2.53 8.64 6.64
N VAL A 32 1.21 8.63 6.83
CA VAL A 32 0.38 7.43 6.81
C VAL A 32 0.38 6.80 5.41
N GLU A 33 0.14 7.57 4.36
CA GLU A 33 0.18 7.07 2.99
C GLU A 33 1.52 6.43 2.63
N ARG A 34 2.63 7.06 3.05
CA ARG A 34 3.97 6.53 2.80
C ARG A 34 4.27 5.27 3.59
N GLN A 35 3.70 5.13 4.79
CA GLN A 35 3.81 3.88 5.54
C GLN A 35 3.03 2.76 4.85
N LEU A 36 1.77 3.01 4.48
CA LEU A 36 0.94 2.03 3.77
C LEU A 36 1.57 1.59 2.45
N ASN A 37 2.10 2.53 1.67
CA ASN A 37 2.83 2.22 0.44
C ASN A 37 4.09 1.40 0.74
N HIS A 38 4.81 1.69 1.81
CA HIS A 38 5.98 0.90 2.15
C HIS A 38 5.62 -0.52 2.60
N GLU A 39 4.61 -0.70 3.43
CA GLU A 39 4.11 -2.02 3.85
C GLU A 39 3.59 -2.83 2.65
N TYR A 40 2.98 -2.15 1.68
CA TYR A 40 2.53 -2.77 0.43
C TYR A 40 3.69 -3.17 -0.50
N LEU A 41 4.82 -2.45 -0.43
CA LEU A 41 5.97 -2.63 -1.33
C LEU A 41 7.17 -3.36 -0.68
N SER A 42 7.15 -3.63 0.62
CA SER A 42 8.23 -4.30 1.36
C SER A 42 7.68 -5.40 2.27
N GLU A 43 8.20 -6.62 2.37
CA GLU A 43 9.06 -7.44 1.52
C GLU A 43 8.59 -8.90 1.72
N GLY A 44 8.51 -9.70 0.65
CA GLY A 44 8.18 -11.14 0.68
C GLY A 44 7.04 -11.59 -0.25
N GLY A 45 6.25 -10.66 -0.80
CA GLY A 45 5.14 -10.95 -1.70
C GLY A 45 5.26 -10.26 -3.07
N PRO A 46 4.70 -10.84 -4.14
CA PRO A 46 4.56 -10.17 -5.43
C PRO A 46 3.66 -8.93 -5.29
N HIS A 47 4.00 -7.89 -6.06
CA HIS A 47 3.21 -6.67 -6.12
C HIS A 47 1.76 -7.02 -6.51
N PRO A 48 0.70 -6.40 -5.96
CA PRO A 48 -0.66 -6.87 -6.24
C PRO A 48 -1.13 -6.63 -7.68
N GLU A 49 -0.57 -5.65 -8.40
CA GLU A 49 -0.70 -5.60 -9.87
C GLU A 49 -0.06 -6.81 -10.57
N THR A 50 1.06 -7.31 -10.04
CA THR A 50 1.72 -8.53 -10.54
C THR A 50 0.89 -9.77 -10.24
N GLU A 51 0.25 -9.86 -9.06
CA GLU A 51 -0.73 -10.90 -8.79
C GLU A 51 -1.93 -10.80 -9.74
N PHE A 52 -2.48 -9.60 -9.91
CA PHE A 52 -3.64 -9.39 -10.77
C PHE A 52 -3.38 -9.86 -12.20
N ARG A 53 -2.24 -9.45 -12.79
CA ARG A 53 -1.87 -9.90 -14.14
C ARG A 53 -1.51 -11.38 -14.22
N HIS A 54 -1.02 -11.97 -13.15
CA HIS A 54 -0.77 -13.41 -13.12
C HIS A 54 -2.07 -14.20 -13.27
N TYR A 55 -3.13 -13.78 -12.56
CA TYR A 55 -4.47 -14.38 -12.69
C TYR A 55 -5.04 -14.23 -14.10
N ASP A 56 -4.94 -13.04 -14.69
CA ASP A 56 -5.43 -12.79 -16.05
C ASP A 56 -4.76 -13.71 -17.09
N LEU A 57 -3.45 -13.93 -16.95
CA LEU A 57 -2.69 -14.77 -17.88
C LEU A 57 -2.98 -16.27 -17.71
N ASP A 58 -3.16 -16.73 -16.47
CA ASP A 58 -3.51 -18.13 -16.20
C ASP A 58 -4.90 -18.47 -16.77
N GLU A 59 -5.84 -17.54 -16.69
CA GLU A 59 -7.16 -17.67 -17.31
C GLU A 59 -7.03 -17.76 -18.84
N GLU A 60 -6.29 -16.83 -19.45
CA GLU A 60 -6.08 -16.82 -20.91
C GLU A 60 -5.43 -18.12 -21.43
N PHE A 61 -4.43 -18.65 -20.72
CA PHE A 61 -3.79 -19.91 -21.12
C PHE A 61 -4.73 -21.11 -20.96
N THR A 62 -5.51 -21.14 -19.88
CA THR A 62 -6.49 -22.21 -19.62
C THR A 62 -7.56 -22.28 -20.71
N GLU A 63 -8.06 -21.13 -21.14
CA GLU A 63 -9.02 -21.07 -22.25
C GLU A 63 -8.41 -21.53 -23.57
N ARG A 64 -7.16 -21.16 -23.82
CA ARG A 64 -6.45 -21.52 -25.05
C ARG A 64 -6.19 -23.02 -25.16
N ASP A 65 -5.86 -23.67 -24.05
CA ASP A 65 -5.62 -25.12 -24.00
C ASP A 65 -6.92 -25.94 -24.12
N GLN A 66 -8.07 -25.40 -23.71
CA GLN A 66 -9.37 -26.08 -23.82
C GLN A 66 -10.03 -25.96 -25.20
N GLY A 67 -9.63 -24.97 -26.01
CA GLY A 67 -10.18 -24.72 -27.34
C GLY A 67 -9.42 -25.37 -28.49
N GLY A 68 -8.36 -26.15 -28.22
CA GLY A 68 -7.44 -26.69 -29.22
C GLY A 68 -7.61 -28.18 -29.56
N ASP A 69 -8.80 -28.59 -30.00
CA ASP A 69 -9.04 -29.81 -30.83
C ASP A 69 -10.10 -29.50 -31.89
#